data_AF-A0A177AF52-F1
#
_entry.id   AF-A0A177AF52-F1
#
_cell.length_a   1.000
_cell.length_b   1.000
_cell.length_c   1.000
_cell.angle_alpha   90.00
_cell.angle_beta   90.00
_cell.angle_gamma   90.00
#
_symmetry.space_group_name_H-M   'P 1'
#
loop_
_entity.id
_entity.type
_entity.pdbx_description
1 polymer ?
#
loop_
_entity_poly.entity_id
_entity_poly.type
_entity_poly.pdbx_seq_one_letter_code
_entity_poly.pdbx_strand_id
1 'polypeptide(L)'
;MGIRDGVLDYRGSCGNMTAGVAAFAVDEGLVEVPPAGKDGEEGGEAVVRIYNTNTGKLIEATVPVIAGEVAAVGDFAISGVPGTGACIKLAFLEPAGSVTGRLLPTGGGMDVFDGVEATCIDASNPCVFVEAESMGVSGTILPAEMGGHPDLLRRLESIRCQAAVRMGMCSRIEDTPAGVPKISLVSPPTGNEGERGEGGVDIVVRAVSTGDPHGAVPISVGVSVAAAAGVEGSVVARVMKGGRRGEGVVVAHPSGRMVVDARFEGGGWRGRWCLGRRGGL
;
A
#
# COMPACT_ATOMS: atom_id res chain seq x y z
N MET A 1 15.82 -0.78 9.07
CA MET A 1 17.05 -0.26 9.71
C MET A 1 17.12 1.22 9.40
N GLY A 2 17.14 2.07 10.41
CA GLY A 2 17.32 3.50 10.21
C GLY A 2 18.74 3.80 9.75
N ILE A 3 18.87 4.60 8.69
CA ILE A 3 20.18 4.97 8.12
C ILE A 3 20.93 5.93 9.05
N ARG A 4 20.19 6.81 9.75
CA ARG A 4 20.76 7.87 10.59
C ARG A 4 21.08 7.42 12.01
N ASP A 5 20.27 6.51 12.55
CA ASP A 5 20.30 6.11 13.97
C ASP A 5 20.63 4.62 14.18
N GLY A 6 20.66 3.81 13.12
CA GLY A 6 20.89 2.37 13.20
C GLY A 6 19.76 1.57 13.85
N VAL A 7 18.63 2.20 14.18
CA VAL A 7 17.55 1.54 14.93
C VAL A 7 16.79 0.56 14.04
N LEU A 8 16.49 -0.61 14.59
CA LEU A 8 15.66 -1.62 13.93
C LEU A 8 14.20 -1.44 14.35
N ASP A 9 13.32 -1.16 13.38
CA ASP A 9 11.88 -1.07 13.58
C ASP A 9 11.18 -2.29 12.98
N TYR A 10 10.54 -3.06 13.86
CA TYR A 10 9.85 -4.32 13.54
C TYR A 10 8.32 -4.20 13.59
N ARG A 11 7.76 -2.98 13.70
CA ARG A 11 6.31 -2.81 13.92
C ARG A 11 5.46 -2.91 12.66
N GLY A 12 6.04 -2.68 11.49
CA GLY A 12 5.31 -2.65 10.21
C GLY A 12 5.69 -3.79 9.27
N SER A 13 4.91 -3.92 8.20
CA SER A 13 5.20 -4.79 7.06
C SER A 13 5.83 -4.03 5.89
N CYS A 14 6.62 -4.70 5.06
CA CYS A 14 7.05 -4.19 3.76
C CYS A 14 6.43 -5.02 2.63
N GLY A 15 5.33 -4.53 2.06
CA GLY A 15 4.61 -5.25 1.00
C GLY A 15 5.46 -5.58 -0.23
N ASN A 16 6.43 -4.73 -0.58
CA ASN A 16 7.34 -4.97 -1.70
C ASN A 16 8.28 -6.16 -1.43
N MET A 17 8.77 -6.30 -0.20
CA MET A 17 9.64 -7.42 0.18
C MET A 17 8.89 -8.75 0.28
N THR A 18 7.57 -8.73 0.49
CA THR A 18 6.76 -9.96 0.53
C THR A 18 6.85 -10.76 -0.76
N ALA A 19 6.94 -10.10 -1.92
CA ALA A 19 7.17 -10.80 -3.20
C ALA A 19 8.52 -11.54 -3.22
N GLY A 20 9.57 -10.92 -2.68
CA GLY A 20 10.89 -11.55 -2.55
C GLY A 20 10.90 -12.71 -1.56
N VAL A 21 10.15 -12.61 -0.46
CA VAL A 21 9.97 -13.73 0.49
C VAL A 21 9.28 -14.92 -0.18
N ALA A 22 8.27 -14.66 -1.02
CA ALA A 22 7.59 -15.71 -1.77
C ALA A 22 8.53 -16.42 -2.75
N ALA A 23 9.30 -15.64 -3.51
CA ALA A 23 10.29 -16.18 -4.45
C ALA A 23 11.35 -17.03 -3.73
N PHE A 24 11.93 -16.49 -2.65
CA PHE A 24 12.91 -17.20 -1.83
C PHE A 24 12.38 -18.53 -1.28
N ALA A 25 11.13 -18.56 -0.81
CA ALA A 25 10.54 -19.79 -0.28
C ALA A 25 10.41 -20.88 -1.34
N VAL A 26 10.16 -20.51 -2.61
CA VAL A 26 10.13 -21.45 -3.73
C VAL A 26 11.54 -21.94 -4.06
N ASP A 27 12.49 -21.03 -4.29
CA ASP A 27 13.85 -21.37 -4.72
C ASP A 27 14.62 -22.20 -3.68
N GLU A 28 14.34 -21.99 -2.39
CA GLU A 28 14.95 -22.76 -1.29
C GLU A 28 14.19 -24.04 -0.93
N GLY A 29 13.12 -24.38 -1.66
CA GLY A 29 12.33 -25.58 -1.41
C GLY A 29 11.61 -25.58 -0.05
N LEU A 30 11.28 -24.40 0.49
CA LEU A 30 10.51 -24.26 1.73
C LEU A 30 9.01 -24.50 1.53
N VAL A 31 8.56 -24.54 0.27
CA VAL A 31 7.19 -24.87 -0.12
C VAL A 31 7.18 -25.92 -1.23
N GLU A 32 6.09 -26.67 -1.30
CA GLU A 32 5.85 -27.58 -2.42
C GLU A 32 5.52 -26.78 -3.67
N VAL A 33 6.27 -27.05 -4.73
CA VAL A 33 6.00 -26.54 -6.07
C VAL A 33 5.21 -27.60 -6.82
N PRO A 34 4.10 -27.25 -7.49
CA PRO A 34 3.38 -28.22 -8.29
C PRO A 34 4.31 -28.80 -9.37
N PRO A 35 4.23 -30.12 -9.65
CA PRO A 35 5.02 -30.72 -10.71
C PRO A 35 4.74 -30.01 -12.04
N ALA A 36 5.75 -29.99 -12.93
CA ALA A 36 5.60 -29.52 -14.30
C ALA A 36 4.30 -30.06 -14.93
N GLY A 37 3.63 -29.23 -15.74
CA GLY A 37 2.30 -29.51 -16.25
C GLY A 37 2.18 -30.88 -16.94
N LYS A 38 0.95 -31.42 -16.99
CA LYS A 38 0.64 -32.78 -17.47
C LYS A 38 1.13 -33.12 -18.88
N ASP A 39 1.54 -32.13 -19.66
CA ASP A 39 1.97 -32.26 -21.05
C ASP A 39 3.46 -31.92 -21.28
N GLY A 40 4.28 -31.92 -20.22
CA GLY A 40 5.70 -31.56 -20.32
C GLY A 40 5.96 -30.05 -20.44
N GLU A 41 4.95 -29.23 -20.13
CA GLU A 41 5.12 -27.80 -19.97
C GLU A 41 5.96 -27.54 -18.72
N GLU A 42 7.13 -26.92 -18.91
CA GLU A 42 8.04 -26.56 -17.82
C GLU A 42 7.46 -25.47 -16.89
N GLY A 43 6.17 -25.08 -16.97
CA GLY A 43 5.60 -23.95 -16.25
C GLY A 43 4.45 -24.28 -15.30
N GLY A 44 4.27 -23.47 -14.24
CA GLY A 44 3.15 -23.55 -13.29
C GLY A 44 3.07 -22.33 -12.36
N GLU A 45 2.11 -22.34 -11.43
CA GLU A 45 2.00 -21.34 -10.36
C GLU A 45 2.09 -22.04 -8.99
N ALA A 46 3.02 -21.63 -8.14
CA ALA A 46 3.09 -22.04 -6.73
C ALA A 46 2.33 -21.04 -5.86
N VAL A 47 1.62 -21.54 -4.83
CA VAL A 47 0.91 -20.72 -3.85
C VAL A 47 1.67 -20.73 -2.52
N VAL A 48 2.26 -19.59 -2.17
CA VAL A 48 3.03 -19.40 -0.93
C VAL A 48 2.19 -18.67 0.10
N ARG A 49 1.94 -19.30 1.25
CA ARG A 49 1.21 -18.70 2.37
C ARG A 49 2.21 -18.16 3.40
N ILE A 50 2.32 -16.84 3.47
CA ILE A 50 3.31 -16.11 4.27
C ILE A 50 2.64 -15.57 5.54
N TYR A 51 3.09 -16.05 6.70
CA TYR A 51 2.75 -15.45 7.99
C TYR A 51 3.69 -14.30 8.30
N ASN A 52 3.19 -13.07 8.24
CA ASN A 52 3.97 -11.89 8.61
C ASN A 52 4.03 -11.77 10.14
N THR A 53 5.18 -12.08 10.73
CA THR A 53 5.37 -12.05 12.19
C THR A 53 5.33 -10.64 12.79
N ASN A 54 5.55 -9.59 11.99
CA ASN A 54 5.49 -8.20 12.47
C ASN A 54 4.04 -7.75 12.71
N THR A 55 3.11 -8.19 11.87
CA THR A 55 1.71 -7.75 11.90
C THR A 55 0.72 -8.85 12.30
N GLY A 56 1.18 -10.09 12.42
CA GLY A 56 0.34 -11.27 12.62
C GLY A 56 -0.63 -11.56 11.46
N LYS A 57 -0.40 -10.96 10.28
CA LYS A 57 -1.27 -11.08 9.10
C LYS A 57 -0.78 -12.16 8.15
N LEU A 58 -1.73 -12.79 7.46
CA LEU A 58 -1.45 -13.78 6.42
C LEU A 58 -1.49 -13.11 5.05
N ILE A 59 -0.49 -13.42 4.23
CA ILE A 59 -0.40 -12.97 2.84
C ILE A 59 -0.24 -14.22 1.98
N GLU A 60 -1.02 -14.31 0.91
CA GLU A 60 -0.87 -15.36 -0.09
C GLU A 60 -0.16 -14.76 -1.31
N ALA A 61 0.86 -15.47 -1.80
CA ALA A 61 1.58 -15.10 -3.00
C ALA A 61 1.43 -16.18 -4.06
N THR A 62 0.98 -15.80 -5.25
CA THR A 62 0.99 -16.68 -6.43
C THR A 62 2.25 -16.39 -7.22
N VAL A 63 3.15 -17.37 -7.26
CA VAL A 63 4.49 -17.24 -7.83
C VAL A 63 4.56 -18.07 -9.11
N PRO A 64 4.82 -17.47 -10.28
CA PRO A 64 5.08 -18.21 -11.51
C PRO A 64 6.39 -19.01 -11.37
N VAL A 65 6.36 -20.28 -11.77
CA VAL A 65 7.49 -21.22 -11.63
C VAL A 65 7.77 -21.86 -12.97
N ILE A 66 9.05 -21.98 -13.32
CA ILE A 66 9.54 -22.73 -14.48
C ILE A 66 10.59 -23.76 -14.03
N ALA A 67 10.42 -25.02 -14.44
CA ALA A 67 11.33 -26.13 -14.13
C ALA A 67 11.64 -26.30 -12.62
N GLY A 68 10.70 -25.93 -11.74
CA GLY A 68 10.86 -25.99 -10.29
C GLY A 68 11.45 -24.75 -9.63
N GLU A 69 11.87 -23.75 -10.41
CA GLU A 69 12.45 -22.48 -9.95
C GLU A 69 11.53 -21.30 -10.24
N VAL A 70 11.67 -20.19 -9.50
CA VAL A 70 10.87 -18.99 -9.77
C VAL A 70 11.14 -18.48 -11.19
N ALA A 71 10.07 -18.20 -11.94
CA ALA A 71 10.21 -17.58 -13.25
C ALA A 71 10.74 -16.14 -13.09
N ALA A 72 11.92 -15.84 -13.63
CA ALA A 72 12.47 -14.49 -13.64
C ALA A 72 11.91 -13.64 -14.80
N VAL A 73 11.74 -14.26 -15.97
CA VAL A 73 11.34 -13.59 -17.22
C VAL A 73 9.83 -13.59 -17.37
N GLY A 74 9.29 -12.45 -17.83
CA GLY A 74 7.90 -12.26 -18.17
C GLY A 74 7.69 -10.91 -18.84
N ASP A 75 6.45 -10.57 -19.16
CA ASP A 75 6.04 -9.33 -19.81
C ASP A 75 5.47 -8.29 -18.84
N PHE A 76 5.47 -8.58 -17.53
CA PHE A 76 4.92 -7.69 -16.52
C PHE A 76 5.90 -6.59 -16.16
N ALA A 77 5.43 -5.34 -16.27
CA ALA A 77 6.18 -4.14 -15.88
C ALA A 77 5.64 -3.56 -14.58
N ILE A 78 6.55 -3.10 -13.71
CA ILE A 78 6.23 -2.34 -12.50
C ILE A 78 6.83 -0.95 -12.63
N SER A 79 6.01 0.08 -12.42
CA SER A 79 6.45 1.47 -12.41
C SER A 79 7.59 1.70 -11.41
N GLY A 80 8.76 2.12 -11.93
CA GLY A 80 9.99 2.34 -11.13
C GLY A 80 11.02 1.22 -11.22
N VAL A 81 10.72 0.10 -11.89
CA VAL A 81 11.67 -0.99 -12.17
C VAL A 81 11.96 -1.06 -13.67
N PRO A 82 13.23 -0.99 -14.12
CA PRO A 82 13.56 -1.13 -15.53
C PRO A 82 13.26 -2.53 -16.08
N GLY A 83 12.66 -2.60 -17.27
CA GLY A 83 12.37 -3.84 -17.97
C GLY A 83 11.06 -4.51 -17.54
N THR A 84 10.97 -5.82 -17.80
CA THR A 84 9.83 -6.66 -17.45
C THR A 84 10.30 -7.94 -16.74
N GLY A 85 9.40 -8.56 -16.00
CA GLY A 85 9.64 -9.83 -15.32
C GLY A 85 8.36 -10.64 -15.14
N ALA A 86 8.45 -11.78 -14.47
CA ALA A 86 7.25 -12.55 -14.14
C ALA A 86 6.40 -11.83 -13.08
N CYS A 87 5.08 -11.95 -13.19
CA CYS A 87 4.15 -11.30 -12.26
C CYS A 87 3.91 -12.16 -11.01
N ILE A 88 4.55 -11.82 -9.89
CA ILE A 88 4.17 -12.36 -8.57
C ILE A 88 2.92 -11.62 -8.07
N LYS A 89 1.83 -12.34 -7.87
CA LYS A 89 0.56 -11.78 -7.37
C LYS A 89 0.55 -11.89 -5.85
N LEU A 90 0.21 -10.80 -5.15
CA LEU A 90 0.07 -10.80 -3.69
C LEU A 90 -1.38 -10.55 -3.31
N ALA A 91 -1.90 -11.39 -2.41
CA ALA A 91 -3.21 -11.27 -1.79
C ALA A 91 -3.06 -11.10 -0.27
N PHE A 92 -3.38 -9.93 0.26
CA PHE A 92 -3.39 -9.66 1.68
C PHE A 92 -4.71 -10.15 2.27
N LEU A 93 -4.67 -11.17 3.11
CA LEU A 93 -5.84 -11.83 3.70
C LEU A 93 -6.18 -11.14 5.04
N GLU A 94 -7.35 -10.51 5.11
CA GLU A 94 -7.81 -9.75 6.29
C GLU A 94 -6.80 -8.68 6.82
N PRO A 95 -6.36 -7.74 5.96
CA PRO A 95 -5.32 -6.77 6.27
C PRO A 95 -5.68 -5.76 7.37
N ALA A 96 -6.96 -5.62 7.74
CA ALA A 96 -7.43 -4.65 8.71
C ALA A 96 -6.80 -4.85 10.11
N GLY A 97 -6.42 -3.76 10.78
CA GLY A 97 -5.91 -3.78 12.15
C GLY A 97 -4.56 -4.51 12.28
N SER A 98 -3.63 -4.24 11.36
CA SER A 98 -2.32 -4.90 11.32
C SER A 98 -1.41 -4.57 12.51
N VAL A 99 -1.58 -3.39 13.11
CA VAL A 99 -0.77 -2.93 14.26
C VAL A 99 -1.65 -2.45 15.41
N THR A 100 -2.74 -1.77 15.09
CA THR A 100 -3.68 -1.16 16.04
C THR A 100 -4.86 -2.07 16.41
N GLY A 101 -4.99 -3.21 15.71
CA GLY A 101 -6.09 -4.17 15.90
C GLY A 101 -7.45 -3.72 15.37
N ARG A 102 -7.56 -2.55 14.72
CA ARG A 102 -8.81 -2.04 14.13
C ARG A 102 -8.55 -1.40 12.78
N LEU A 103 -9.52 -1.46 11.85
CA LEU A 103 -9.41 -0.75 10.58
C LEU A 103 -9.36 0.77 10.77
N LEU A 104 -10.25 1.30 11.61
CA LEU A 104 -10.36 2.72 11.96
C LEU A 104 -9.96 2.92 13.43
N PRO A 105 -8.67 3.01 13.74
CA PRO A 105 -8.19 3.10 15.12
C PRO A 105 -8.68 4.34 15.87
N THR A 106 -9.02 5.42 15.17
CA THR A 106 -9.53 6.67 15.76
C THR A 106 -11.05 6.68 15.94
N GLY A 107 -11.75 5.71 15.35
CA GLY A 107 -13.19 5.50 15.48
C GLY A 107 -14.04 6.08 14.35
N GLY A 108 -13.46 6.78 13.37
CA GLY A 108 -14.18 7.36 12.24
C GLY A 108 -13.33 7.44 10.97
N GLY A 109 -13.95 7.86 9.86
CA GLY A 109 -13.26 8.06 8.58
C GLY A 109 -12.45 9.36 8.51
N MET A 110 -12.69 10.30 9.42
CA MET A 110 -12.11 11.64 9.42
C MET A 110 -11.70 12.06 10.84
N ASP A 111 -10.50 12.59 10.95
CA ASP A 111 -9.94 13.30 12.11
C ASP A 111 -9.41 14.66 11.65
N VAL A 112 -9.02 15.53 12.60
CA VAL A 112 -8.40 16.82 12.30
C VAL A 112 -7.12 16.97 13.15
N PHE A 113 -6.01 17.28 12.49
CA PHE A 113 -4.70 17.52 13.10
C PHE A 113 -4.11 18.80 12.53
N ASP A 114 -3.63 19.72 13.38
CA ASP A 114 -3.16 21.04 12.94
C ASP A 114 -4.13 21.80 12.01
N GLY A 115 -5.44 21.61 12.22
CA GLY A 115 -6.50 22.19 11.38
C GLY A 115 -6.65 21.53 10.00
N VAL A 116 -5.93 20.45 9.73
CA VAL A 116 -5.99 19.66 8.49
C VAL A 116 -6.77 18.39 8.72
N GLU A 117 -7.75 18.15 7.85
CA GLU A 117 -8.52 16.92 7.80
C GLU A 117 -7.65 15.73 7.35
N ALA A 118 -7.78 14.62 8.07
CA ALA A 118 -6.99 13.41 7.83
C ALA A 118 -7.82 12.14 8.03
N THR A 119 -7.55 11.10 7.25
CA THR A 119 -8.03 9.74 7.53
C THR A 119 -6.93 8.92 8.17
N CYS A 120 -7.18 8.40 9.36
CA CYS A 120 -6.33 7.41 10.02
C CYS A 120 -6.89 6.00 9.78
N ILE A 121 -6.13 5.14 9.10
CA ILE A 121 -6.55 3.77 8.78
C ILE A 121 -5.41 2.79 9.05
N ASP A 122 -5.74 1.55 9.41
CA ASP A 122 -4.77 0.48 9.56
C ASP A 122 -5.21 -0.75 8.75
N ALA A 123 -4.65 -0.87 7.55
CA ALA A 123 -4.80 -2.02 6.67
C ALA A 123 -3.44 -2.38 6.05
N SER A 124 -2.89 -3.56 6.37
CA SER A 124 -1.50 -3.97 6.07
C SER A 124 -0.42 -3.16 6.80
N ASN A 125 -0.57 -1.83 6.88
CA ASN A 125 0.10 -0.94 7.81
C ASN A 125 -0.80 0.25 8.19
N PRO A 126 -0.61 0.82 9.40
CA PRO A 126 -1.15 2.12 9.76
C PRO A 126 -0.73 3.22 8.77
N CYS A 127 -1.70 3.96 8.25
CA CYS A 127 -1.55 5.05 7.29
C CYS A 127 -2.41 6.26 7.68
N VAL A 128 -1.89 7.44 7.36
CA VAL A 128 -2.57 8.73 7.48
C VAL A 128 -2.67 9.34 6.08
N PHE A 129 -3.87 9.71 5.66
CA PHE A 129 -4.12 10.34 4.37
C PHE A 129 -4.64 11.75 4.56
N VAL A 130 -3.98 12.73 3.93
CA VAL A 130 -4.39 14.14 3.93
C VAL A 130 -4.52 14.64 2.50
N GLU A 131 -5.46 15.55 2.25
CA GLU A 131 -5.68 16.09 0.91
C GLU A 131 -4.58 17.10 0.55
N ALA A 132 -4.00 16.97 -0.65
CA ALA A 132 -2.87 17.80 -1.08
C ALA A 132 -3.22 19.30 -1.10
N GLU A 133 -4.44 19.63 -1.53
CA GLU A 133 -4.96 21.00 -1.57
C GLU A 133 -5.03 21.61 -0.16
N SER A 134 -5.43 20.84 0.86
CA SER A 134 -5.45 21.30 2.27
C SER A 134 -4.05 21.60 2.81
N MET A 135 -3.01 21.06 2.17
CA MET A 135 -1.61 21.36 2.50
C MET A 135 -1.03 22.53 1.67
N GLY A 136 -1.80 23.06 0.71
CA GLY A 136 -1.41 24.17 -0.15
C GLY A 136 -0.45 23.79 -1.27
N VAL A 137 -0.45 22.52 -1.71
CA VAL A 137 0.47 22.01 -2.73
C VAL A 137 -0.25 21.28 -3.85
N SER A 138 0.41 21.16 -5.00
CA SER A 138 -0.10 20.35 -6.11
C SER A 138 -0.24 18.89 -5.69
N GLY A 139 -1.37 18.26 -6.06
CA GLY A 139 -1.57 16.83 -5.88
C GLY A 139 -0.54 15.95 -6.59
N THR A 140 0.08 16.47 -7.64
CA THR A 140 1.09 15.77 -8.43
C THR A 140 2.53 16.08 -8.00
N ILE A 141 2.75 16.85 -6.92
CA ILE A 141 4.06 17.26 -6.41
C ILE A 141 5.08 16.10 -6.42
N LEU A 142 6.26 16.33 -7.01
CA LEU A 142 7.30 15.32 -7.15
C LEU A 142 8.15 15.21 -5.88
N PRO A 143 8.85 14.08 -5.67
CA PRO A 143 9.71 13.87 -4.49
C PRO A 143 10.72 15.00 -4.24
N ALA A 144 11.39 15.47 -5.30
CA ALA A 144 12.37 16.56 -5.18
C ALA A 144 11.72 17.90 -4.79
N GLU A 145 10.54 18.20 -5.33
CA GLU A 145 9.78 19.41 -5.00
C GLU A 145 9.26 19.36 -3.56
N MET A 146 8.78 18.19 -3.13
CA MET A 146 8.36 17.94 -1.75
C MET A 146 9.52 18.12 -0.77
N GLY A 147 10.71 17.59 -1.11
CA GLY A 147 11.93 17.75 -0.31
C GLY A 147 12.47 19.18 -0.27
N GLY A 148 12.25 19.96 -1.33
CA GLY A 148 12.63 21.37 -1.40
C GLY A 148 11.57 22.34 -0.83
N HIS A 149 10.37 21.86 -0.51
CA HIS A 149 9.29 22.73 -0.03
C HIS A 149 9.54 23.18 1.42
N PRO A 150 9.52 24.50 1.74
CA PRO A 150 10.00 25.04 3.01
C PRO A 150 9.47 24.37 4.29
N ASP A 151 8.17 24.08 4.34
CA ASP A 151 7.51 23.57 5.57
C ASP A 151 6.73 22.26 5.41
N LEU A 152 6.66 21.70 4.20
CA LEU A 152 5.70 20.62 3.91
C LEU A 152 6.02 19.35 4.71
N LEU A 153 7.26 18.88 4.65
CA LEU A 153 7.68 17.67 5.37
C LEU A 153 7.55 17.83 6.89
N ARG A 154 7.87 19.03 7.41
CA ARG A 154 7.71 19.34 8.84
C ARG A 154 6.24 19.31 9.28
N ARG A 155 5.33 19.87 8.47
CA ARG A 155 3.88 19.84 8.76
C ARG A 155 3.32 18.43 8.65
N LEU A 156 3.73 17.65 7.64
CA LEU A 156 3.33 16.25 7.50
C LEU A 156 3.82 15.41 8.69
N GLU A 157 5.05 15.63 9.14
CA GLU A 157 5.58 14.92 10.32
C GLU A 157 4.80 15.26 11.59
N SER A 158 4.45 16.55 11.80
CA SER A 158 3.59 16.97 12.92
C SER A 158 2.26 16.21 12.93
N ILE A 159 1.56 16.18 11.79
CA ILE A 159 0.29 15.47 11.62
C ILE A 159 0.48 13.96 11.86
N ARG A 160 1.54 13.36 11.31
CA ARG A 160 1.84 11.93 11.46
C ARG A 160 2.01 11.54 12.92
N CYS A 161 2.74 12.33 13.70
CA CYS A 161 2.95 12.05 15.12
C CYS A 161 1.69 12.24 15.96
N GLN A 162 0.89 13.29 15.69
CA GLN A 162 -0.41 13.47 16.36
C GLN A 162 -1.36 12.31 16.06
N ALA A 163 -1.40 11.89 14.80
CA ALA A 163 -2.17 10.73 14.39
C ALA A 163 -1.69 9.44 15.06
N ALA A 164 -0.38 9.20 15.16
CA ALA A 164 0.16 8.02 15.84
C ALA A 164 -0.31 7.91 17.30
N VAL A 165 -0.29 9.02 18.04
CA VAL A 165 -0.84 9.08 19.41
C VAL A 165 -2.35 8.81 19.39
N ARG A 166 -3.10 9.46 18.49
CA ARG A 166 -4.56 9.30 18.38
C ARG A 166 -4.99 7.87 17.99
N MET A 167 -4.15 7.18 17.22
CA MET A 167 -4.30 5.78 16.83
C MET A 167 -3.91 4.79 17.94
N GLY A 168 -3.39 5.28 19.08
CA GLY A 168 -2.98 4.46 20.22
C GLY A 168 -1.65 3.74 20.03
N MET A 169 -0.81 4.19 19.09
CA MET A 169 0.48 3.54 18.78
C MET A 169 1.60 3.96 19.72
N CYS A 170 1.47 5.13 20.34
CA CYS A 170 2.38 5.67 21.35
C CYS A 170 1.61 6.60 22.30
N SER A 171 2.18 6.90 23.47
CA SER A 171 1.57 7.82 24.44
C SER A 171 1.97 9.28 24.24
N ARG A 172 3.10 9.53 23.58
CA ARG A 172 3.67 10.86 23.34
C ARG A 172 4.14 10.98 21.90
N ILE A 173 4.12 12.19 21.37
CA ILE A 173 4.56 12.51 20.00
C ILE A 173 6.02 12.11 19.78
N GLU A 174 6.88 12.33 20.78
CA GLU A 174 8.30 11.97 20.73
C GLU A 174 8.56 10.46 20.61
N ASP A 175 7.61 9.64 21.05
CA ASP A 175 7.69 8.17 21.03
C ASP A 175 7.10 7.58 19.73
N THR A 176 6.78 8.42 18.74
CA THR A 176 6.18 7.97 17.49
C THR A 176 7.13 7.03 16.74
N PRO A 177 6.70 5.81 16.37
CA PRO A 177 7.55 4.90 15.61
C PRO A 177 7.95 5.50 14.26
N ALA A 178 9.20 5.29 13.86
CA ALA A 178 9.73 5.83 12.60
C ALA A 178 9.06 5.19 11.37
N GLY A 179 8.77 3.89 11.45
CA GLY A 179 8.24 3.12 10.33
C GLY A 179 6.74 3.29 10.11
N VAL A 180 5.95 3.57 11.16
CA VAL A 180 4.48 3.62 11.12
C VAL A 180 3.91 4.65 12.12
N PRO A 181 2.77 5.30 11.85
CA PRO A 181 2.02 5.22 10.60
C PRO A 181 2.78 5.90 9.46
N LYS A 182 2.51 5.45 8.22
CA LYS A 182 2.93 6.19 7.01
C LYS A 182 2.02 7.40 6.83
N ILE A 183 2.51 8.50 6.26
CA ILE A 183 1.67 9.63 5.88
C ILE A 183 1.76 9.87 4.37
N SER A 184 0.61 10.12 3.72
CA SER A 184 0.55 10.39 2.28
C SER A 184 -0.36 11.56 1.97
N LEU A 185 0.04 12.39 1.00
CA LEU A 185 -0.87 13.31 0.33
C LEU A 185 -1.70 12.52 -0.68
N VAL A 186 -2.98 12.87 -0.78
CA VAL A 186 -3.89 12.35 -1.79
C VAL A 186 -4.57 13.48 -2.56
N SER A 187 -4.86 13.26 -3.83
CA SER A 187 -5.64 14.19 -4.65
C SER A 187 -6.45 13.48 -5.72
N PRO A 188 -7.44 14.14 -6.31
CA PRO A 188 -8.05 13.68 -7.56
C PRO A 188 -7.00 13.54 -8.68
N PRO A 189 -7.23 12.66 -9.67
CA PRO A 189 -6.45 12.65 -10.90
C PRO A 189 -6.59 13.99 -11.66
N THR A 190 -5.54 14.37 -12.40
CA THR A 190 -5.50 15.63 -13.16
C THR A 190 -5.66 15.38 -14.66
N GLY A 191 -6.40 16.24 -15.36
CA GLY A 191 -6.53 16.19 -16.82
C GLY A 191 -7.12 14.88 -17.34
N ASN A 192 -6.64 14.42 -18.50
CA ASN A 192 -7.20 13.27 -19.20
C ASN A 192 -6.87 11.92 -18.52
N GLU A 193 -5.93 11.88 -17.56
CA GLU A 193 -5.66 10.68 -16.75
C GLU A 193 -6.88 10.27 -15.90
N GLY A 194 -7.77 11.22 -15.62
CA GLY A 194 -9.05 10.98 -14.96
C GLY A 194 -10.16 10.48 -15.88
N GLU A 195 -9.96 10.36 -17.20
CA GLU A 195 -11.00 9.89 -18.13
C GLU A 195 -11.32 8.40 -17.93
N ARG A 196 -12.56 8.00 -18.24
CA ARG A 196 -13.02 6.61 -18.12
C ARG A 196 -12.53 5.81 -19.33
N GLY A 197 -11.66 4.82 -19.11
CA GLY A 197 -11.12 3.94 -20.14
C GLY A 197 -9.99 3.05 -19.60
N GLU A 198 -9.42 2.21 -20.45
CA GLU A 198 -8.23 1.43 -20.11
C GLU A 198 -7.08 2.37 -19.73
N GLY A 199 -6.57 2.21 -18.51
CA GLY A 199 -5.42 2.96 -18.02
C GLY A 199 -5.72 4.28 -17.30
N GLY A 200 -6.99 4.61 -17.06
CA GLY A 200 -7.37 5.73 -16.21
C GLY A 200 -6.93 5.58 -14.75
N VAL A 201 -6.73 6.70 -14.07
CA VAL A 201 -6.30 6.79 -12.67
C VAL A 201 -7.51 7.14 -11.79
N ASP A 202 -7.61 6.49 -10.63
CA ASP A 202 -8.66 6.79 -9.65
C ASP A 202 -8.22 7.86 -8.64
N ILE A 203 -6.95 7.83 -8.24
CA ILE A 203 -6.40 8.70 -7.19
C ILE A 203 -4.90 8.89 -7.38
N VAL A 204 -4.42 10.09 -7.08
CA VAL A 204 -2.98 10.40 -7.02
C VAL A 204 -2.52 10.33 -5.57
N VAL A 205 -1.41 9.64 -5.32
CA VAL A 205 -0.84 9.45 -3.99
C VAL A 205 0.63 9.88 -4.00
N ARG A 206 1.04 10.64 -2.99
CA ARG A 206 2.44 10.99 -2.70
C ARG A 206 2.76 10.60 -1.27
N ALA A 207 3.47 9.48 -1.13
CA ALA A 207 3.79 8.91 0.17
C ALA A 207 5.08 9.50 0.74
N VAL A 208 5.10 9.70 2.05
CA VAL A 208 6.32 9.97 2.84
C VAL A 208 6.58 8.75 3.71
N SER A 209 7.80 8.25 3.70
CA SER A 209 8.24 7.14 4.55
C SER A 209 9.47 7.56 5.32
N THR A 210 9.45 7.37 6.64
CA THR A 210 10.60 7.66 7.52
C THR A 210 11.14 9.09 7.35
N GLY A 211 10.25 10.05 7.07
CA GLY A 211 10.57 11.47 6.86
C GLY A 211 10.93 11.85 5.42
N ASP A 212 11.16 10.90 4.52
CA ASP A 212 11.59 11.16 3.15
C ASP A 212 10.45 10.93 2.13
N PRO A 213 10.30 11.81 1.11
CA PRO A 213 9.38 11.58 -0.01
C PRO A 213 9.73 10.28 -0.74
N HIS A 214 8.74 9.41 -0.93
CA HIS A 214 8.92 8.12 -1.58
C HIS A 214 8.87 8.28 -3.12
N GLY A 215 9.82 7.66 -3.84
CA GLY A 215 9.90 7.75 -5.31
C GLY A 215 8.73 7.07 -6.04
N ALA A 216 8.14 6.06 -5.43
CA ALA A 216 6.91 5.39 -5.89
C ALA A 216 5.83 5.42 -4.79
N VAL A 217 5.05 4.36 -4.62
CA VAL A 217 4.20 4.15 -3.45
C VAL A 217 4.44 2.75 -2.88
N PRO A 218 4.58 2.57 -1.55
CA PRO A 218 4.66 1.23 -0.97
C PRO A 218 3.37 0.44 -1.21
N ILE A 219 3.47 -0.87 -1.51
CA ILE A 219 2.28 -1.73 -1.68
C ILE A 219 1.34 -1.64 -0.47
N SER A 220 1.86 -1.60 0.76
CA SER A 220 1.04 -1.47 1.98
C SER A 220 0.27 -0.16 2.06
N VAL A 221 0.80 0.94 1.51
CA VAL A 221 0.06 2.21 1.38
C VAL A 221 -1.06 2.05 0.34
N GLY A 222 -0.80 1.37 -0.78
CA GLY A 222 -1.82 1.04 -1.78
C GLY A 222 -2.99 0.23 -1.22
N VAL A 223 -2.69 -0.79 -0.41
CA VAL A 223 -3.68 -1.59 0.32
C VAL A 223 -4.52 -0.69 1.24
N SER A 224 -3.88 0.22 1.99
CA SER A 224 -4.57 1.20 2.83
C SER A 224 -5.42 2.20 2.05
N VAL A 225 -4.99 2.64 0.86
CA VAL A 225 -5.80 3.49 -0.04
C VAL A 225 -7.05 2.75 -0.48
N ALA A 226 -6.90 1.50 -0.94
CA ALA A 226 -8.04 0.69 -1.39
C ALA A 226 -9.03 0.38 -0.26
N ALA A 227 -8.56 0.25 0.98
CA ALA A 227 -9.41 0.12 2.16
C ALA A 227 -10.12 1.46 2.48
N ALA A 228 -9.39 2.57 2.52
CA ALA A 228 -9.92 3.89 2.82
C ALA A 228 -10.95 4.36 1.78
N ALA A 229 -10.78 3.99 0.50
CA ALA A 229 -11.75 4.25 -0.56
C ALA A 229 -13.15 3.65 -0.28
N GLY A 230 -13.24 2.61 0.56
CA GLY A 230 -14.51 2.02 1.01
C GLY A 230 -15.05 2.59 2.33
N VAL A 231 -14.33 3.52 2.95
CA VAL A 231 -14.72 4.16 4.22
C VAL A 231 -15.46 5.45 3.93
N GLU A 232 -16.74 5.49 4.31
CA GLU A 232 -17.58 6.68 4.21
C GLU A 232 -16.95 7.86 4.97
N GLY A 233 -16.97 9.04 4.34
CA GLY A 233 -16.44 10.26 4.93
C GLY A 233 -14.91 10.34 5.01
N SER A 234 -14.17 9.34 4.50
CA SER A 234 -12.71 9.43 4.46
C SER A 234 -12.21 10.46 3.44
N VAL A 235 -11.03 11.03 3.68
CA VAL A 235 -10.31 11.91 2.74
C VAL A 235 -10.13 11.21 1.41
N VAL A 236 -9.77 9.92 1.43
CA VAL A 236 -9.58 9.09 0.22
C VAL A 236 -10.88 8.95 -0.57
N ALA A 237 -11.99 8.60 0.07
CA ALA A 237 -13.29 8.51 -0.59
C ALA A 237 -13.74 9.88 -1.15
N ARG A 238 -13.45 10.97 -0.42
CA ARG A 238 -13.77 12.33 -0.86
C ARG A 238 -13.00 12.75 -2.10
N VAL A 239 -11.69 12.51 -2.17
CA VAL A 239 -10.89 12.91 -3.36
C VAL A 239 -11.24 12.09 -4.60
N MET A 240 -11.75 10.87 -4.42
CA MET A 240 -12.12 9.99 -5.53
C MET A 240 -13.42 10.41 -6.24
N LYS A 241 -14.25 11.31 -5.68
CA LYS A 241 -15.46 12.04 -6.19
C LYS A 241 -16.47 11.34 -7.14
N GLY A 242 -16.27 10.10 -7.56
CA GLY A 242 -17.09 9.33 -8.51
C GLY A 242 -17.18 7.85 -8.17
N GLY A 243 -16.75 7.47 -6.96
CA GLY A 243 -16.71 6.09 -6.50
C GLY A 243 -15.57 5.27 -7.13
N ARG A 244 -15.50 3.99 -6.78
CA ARG A 244 -14.54 3.05 -7.38
C ARG A 244 -14.97 2.74 -8.82
N ARG A 245 -14.03 2.70 -9.76
CA ARG A 245 -14.31 2.37 -11.17
C ARG A 245 -14.46 0.86 -11.43
N GLY A 246 -14.25 0.02 -10.41
CA GLY A 246 -14.40 -1.42 -10.45
C GLY A 246 -14.12 -2.06 -9.08
N GLU A 247 -13.72 -3.34 -9.06
CA GLU A 247 -13.30 -4.03 -7.83
C GLU A 247 -11.96 -3.48 -7.29
N GLY A 248 -11.17 -2.78 -8.10
CA GLY A 248 -9.89 -2.20 -7.70
C GLY A 248 -9.81 -0.68 -7.66
N VAL A 249 -8.63 -0.20 -7.26
CA VAL A 249 -8.22 1.20 -7.25
C VAL A 249 -6.90 1.33 -8.00
N VAL A 250 -6.87 2.20 -9.00
CA VAL A 250 -5.68 2.57 -9.75
C VAL A 250 -5.06 3.82 -9.12
N VAL A 251 -3.91 3.62 -8.48
CA VAL A 251 -3.15 4.65 -7.77
C VAL A 251 -2.03 5.18 -8.67
N ALA A 252 -2.04 6.47 -8.98
CA ALA A 252 -0.90 7.15 -9.59
C ALA A 252 0.09 7.63 -8.51
N HIS A 253 1.36 7.35 -8.73
CA HIS A 253 2.49 7.71 -7.86
C HIS A 253 3.64 8.28 -8.72
N PRO A 254 4.73 8.82 -8.15
CA PRO A 254 5.71 9.58 -8.97
C PRO A 254 6.37 8.76 -10.08
N SER A 255 6.61 7.46 -9.88
CA SER A 255 7.14 6.58 -10.94
C SER A 255 6.11 5.99 -11.92
N GLY A 256 4.81 6.26 -11.77
CA GLY A 256 3.77 5.73 -12.65
C GLY A 256 2.50 5.30 -11.91
N ARG A 257 2.03 4.06 -12.12
CA ARG A 257 0.75 3.58 -11.58
C ARG A 257 0.85 2.21 -10.94
N MET A 258 -0.01 1.98 -9.95
CA MET A 258 -0.19 0.70 -9.27
C MET A 258 -1.68 0.37 -9.20
N VAL A 259 -2.03 -0.87 -9.54
CA VAL A 259 -3.41 -1.38 -9.41
C VAL A 259 -3.51 -2.19 -8.13
N VAL A 260 -4.51 -1.89 -7.31
CA VAL A 260 -4.82 -2.64 -6.09
C VAL A 260 -6.27 -3.09 -6.17
N ASP A 261 -6.53 -4.38 -6.44
CA ASP A 261 -7.91 -4.89 -6.37
C ASP A 261 -8.30 -5.20 -4.94
N ALA A 262 -9.57 -4.97 -4.63
CA ALA A 262 -10.13 -5.15 -3.31
C ALA A 262 -11.46 -5.91 -3.39
N ARG A 263 -11.54 -7.03 -2.67
CA ARG A 263 -12.79 -7.73 -2.44
C ARG A 263 -13.21 -7.56 -0.99
N PHE A 264 -14.45 -7.16 -0.80
CA PHE A 264 -15.08 -7.00 0.51
C PHE A 264 -16.12 -8.09 0.71
N GLU A 265 -15.89 -8.99 1.66
CA GLU A 265 -16.86 -10.02 2.04
C GLU A 265 -17.52 -9.65 3.36
N GLY A 266 -18.85 -9.54 3.37
CA GLY A 266 -19.63 -9.14 4.54
C GLY A 266 -19.85 -7.63 4.60
N GLY A 267 -21.09 -7.21 4.88
CA GLY A 267 -21.45 -5.79 4.90
C GLY A 267 -20.70 -5.00 5.97
N GLY A 268 -20.18 -3.83 5.59
CA GLY A 268 -19.48 -2.90 6.48
C GLY A 268 -18.00 -3.22 6.72
N TRP A 269 -17.32 -2.36 7.49
CA TRP A 269 -15.88 -2.42 7.79
C TRP A 269 -15.44 -3.63 8.64
N ARG A 270 -16.38 -4.50 9.06
CA ARG A 270 -16.15 -5.74 9.82
C ARG A 270 -16.01 -6.98 8.93
N GLY A 271 -16.14 -6.83 7.61
CA GLY A 271 -15.98 -7.91 6.65
C GLY A 271 -14.54 -8.42 6.52
N ARG A 272 -14.36 -9.52 5.77
CA ARG A 272 -13.03 -9.95 5.31
C ARG A 272 -12.64 -9.15 4.08
N TRP A 273 -11.36 -8.78 4.01
CA TRP A 273 -10.81 -7.99 2.92
C TRP A 273 -9.74 -8.85 2.26
N CYS A 274 -9.88 -9.09 0.96
CA CYS A 274 -8.80 -9.66 0.16
C CYS A 274 -8.35 -8.56 -0.79
N LEU A 275 -7.12 -8.08 -0.59
CA LEU A 275 -6.53 -7.03 -1.40
C LEU A 275 -5.42 -7.65 -2.25
N GLY A 276 -5.56 -7.66 -3.58
CA GLY A 276 -4.61 -8.31 -4.50
C GLY A 276 -5.07 -8.28 -5.95
N ARG A 277 -4.17 -8.47 -6.92
CA ARG A 277 -4.51 -8.42 -8.35
C ARG A 277 -5.35 -9.63 -8.77
N ARG A 278 -6.53 -9.44 -9.37
CA ARG A 278 -7.35 -10.50 -9.99
C ARG A 278 -6.57 -11.17 -11.13
N GLY A 279 -6.73 -12.49 -11.26
CA GLY A 279 -6.31 -13.23 -12.46
C GLY A 279 -7.26 -13.01 -13.65
N GLY A 280 -6.67 -12.95 -14.85
CA GLY A 280 -7.28 -13.00 -16.19
C GLY A 280 -7.48 -11.62 -16.83
N LEU A 281 -6.85 -11.23 -17.95
CA LEU A 281 -5.91 -11.86 -18.89
C LEU A 281 -4.68 -10.96 -19.04
#